data_AF-A0A8I2D8P1-F1
#
_entry.id   AF-A0A8I2D8P1-F1
#
_cell.length_a   1.000
_cell.length_b   1.000
_cell.length_c   1.000
_cell.angle_alpha   90.00
_cell.angle_beta   90.00
_cell.angle_gamma   90.00
#
_symmetry.space_group_name_H-M   'P 1'
#
loop_
_entity.id
_entity.type
_entity.pdbx_description
1 polymer ?
#
loop_
_entity_poly.entity_id
_entity_poly.type
_entity_poly.pdbx_seq_one_letter_code
_entity_poly.pdbx_strand_id
1 'polypeptide(L)'
;MAIPKSVAHGLTSGVVGEISHAGPIRAVAAILSSADEKQNIFGRAYTYKDDSVESVQVGGKGAFAGIMINPKAYRVEVNYARNGTQGEFLAMGEVYVELSDDEGKINDPVVFSETDGSLSAKETVAAGDRVIGFVSRHLSSADTPHLSVIRLTEIPYPAAVKEGE
;
A
#
# COMPACT_ATOMS: atom_id res chain seq x y z
N MET A 1 -32.23 -28.08 -17.57
CA MET A 1 -31.68 -26.98 -16.75
C MET A 1 -30.61 -26.27 -17.56
N ALA A 2 -30.69 -24.94 -17.70
CA ALA A 2 -29.66 -24.18 -18.39
C ALA A 2 -28.42 -24.08 -17.49
N ILE A 3 -27.27 -24.52 -18.00
CA ILE A 3 -25.99 -24.29 -17.34
C ILE A 3 -25.64 -22.80 -17.55
N PRO A 4 -25.34 -22.03 -16.50
CA PRO A 4 -24.92 -20.64 -16.64
C PRO A 4 -23.71 -20.55 -17.59
N LYS A 5 -23.85 -19.76 -18.67
CA LYS A 5 -22.81 -19.57 -19.70
C LYS A 5 -21.76 -18.52 -19.34
N SER A 6 -21.94 -17.85 -18.21
CA SER A 6 -21.05 -16.80 -17.70
C SER A 6 -21.10 -16.84 -16.18
N VAL A 7 -19.92 -16.89 -15.57
CA VAL A 7 -19.73 -16.60 -14.16
C VAL A 7 -19.22 -15.17 -14.04
N ALA A 8 -19.69 -14.42 -13.04
CA ALA A 8 -19.02 -13.16 -12.69
C ALA A 8 -17.58 -13.52 -12.27
N HIS A 9 -16.60 -13.14 -13.08
CA HIS A 9 -15.20 -13.41 -12.78
C HIS A 9 -14.75 -12.48 -11.66
N GLY A 10 -14.77 -13.00 -10.43
CA GLY A 10 -14.22 -12.32 -9.26
C GLY A 10 -15.11 -11.21 -8.73
N LEU A 11 -15.72 -11.45 -7.57
CA LEU A 11 -16.13 -10.34 -6.70
C LEU A 11 -14.83 -9.74 -6.14
N THR A 12 -14.20 -8.82 -6.86
CA THR A 12 -13.12 -7.98 -6.32
C THR A 12 -13.74 -6.91 -5.42
N SER A 13 -14.25 -7.34 -4.28
CA SER A 13 -14.72 -6.47 -3.21
C SER A 13 -13.73 -6.58 -2.06
N GLY A 14 -13.14 -5.45 -1.70
CA GLY A 14 -12.16 -5.35 -0.62
C GLY A 14 -12.27 -3.99 0.05
N VAL A 15 -11.84 -3.90 1.30
CA VAL A 15 -11.70 -2.63 2.00
C VAL A 15 -10.23 -2.23 1.92
N VAL A 16 -9.95 -1.01 1.44
CA VAL A 16 -8.58 -0.47 1.36
C VAL A 16 -7.91 -0.53 2.73
N GLY A 17 -6.69 -1.08 2.79
CA GLY A 17 -5.93 -1.33 4.02
C GLY A 17 -6.24 -2.66 4.71
N GLU A 18 -7.13 -3.49 4.16
CA GLU A 18 -7.40 -4.84 4.69
C GLU A 18 -6.45 -5.87 4.05
N ILE A 19 -6.02 -6.83 4.87
CA ILE A 19 -5.25 -8.00 4.40
C ILE A 19 -6.15 -8.88 3.53
N SER A 20 -5.68 -9.20 2.33
CA SER A 20 -6.49 -9.91 1.32
C SER A 20 -6.58 -11.42 1.57
N HIS A 21 -5.48 -12.04 2.01
CA HIS A 21 -5.39 -13.49 2.20
C HIS A 21 -4.58 -13.84 3.45
N ALA A 22 -4.92 -14.98 4.06
CA ALA A 22 -4.11 -15.55 5.14
C ALA A 22 -2.77 -16.05 4.57
N GLY A 23 -1.68 -15.42 5.01
CA GLY A 23 -0.32 -15.77 4.61
C GLY A 23 0.69 -15.18 5.59
N PRO A 24 2.00 -15.36 5.33
CA PRO A 24 3.04 -14.69 6.11
C PRO A 24 2.87 -13.17 6.00
N ILE A 25 2.77 -12.52 7.16
CA ILE A 25 2.70 -11.07 7.24
C ILE A 25 3.81 -10.55 8.14
N ARG A 26 4.32 -9.36 7.78
CA ARG A 26 5.20 -8.59 8.66
C ARG A 26 4.63 -7.18 8.74
N ALA A 27 4.20 -6.80 9.93
CA ALA A 27 3.72 -5.46 10.21
C ALA A 27 4.49 -4.89 11.41
N VAL A 28 4.67 -3.58 11.41
CA VAL A 28 5.29 -2.81 12.48
C VAL A 28 4.25 -1.83 13.02
N ALA A 29 4.23 -1.65 14.33
CA ALA A 29 3.41 -0.62 14.95
C ALA A 29 4.27 0.62 15.22
N ALA A 30 3.78 1.81 14.86
CA ALA A 30 4.53 3.06 14.98
C ALA A 30 3.59 4.25 15.21
N ILE A 31 4.11 5.39 15.67
CA ILE A 31 3.29 6.57 15.99
C ILE A 31 3.12 7.48 14.76
N LEU A 32 1.88 7.83 14.42
CA LEU A 32 1.57 8.75 13.32
C LEU A 32 1.99 10.20 13.65
N SER A 33 2.76 10.82 12.75
CA SER A 33 3.29 12.18 12.89
C SER A 33 3.42 12.88 11.52
N SER A 34 2.39 12.79 10.69
CA SER A 34 2.36 13.44 9.38
C SER A 34 2.22 14.96 9.48
N ALA A 35 2.69 15.70 8.47
CA ALA A 35 2.55 17.16 8.43
C ALA A 35 1.06 17.60 8.35
N ASP A 36 0.28 16.91 7.52
CA ASP A 36 -1.18 17.02 7.47
C ASP A 36 -1.79 15.69 7.95
N GLU A 37 -2.47 15.71 9.10
CA GLU A 37 -3.10 14.50 9.63
C GLU A 37 -4.23 13.96 8.72
N LYS A 38 -4.82 14.81 7.88
CA LYS A 38 -5.90 14.38 6.96
C LYS A 38 -5.39 13.44 5.86
N GLN A 39 -4.08 13.42 5.63
CA GLN A 39 -3.44 12.51 4.69
C GLN A 39 -3.13 11.14 5.30
N ASN A 40 -3.39 10.95 6.61
CA ASN A 40 -3.21 9.65 7.28
C ASN A 40 -4.30 8.65 6.89
N ILE A 41 -4.33 8.25 5.63
CA ILE A 41 -5.34 7.39 5.04
C ILE A 41 -4.81 5.95 5.01
N PHE A 42 -5.69 4.99 5.25
CA PHE A 42 -5.41 3.56 5.16
C PHE A 42 -5.10 3.16 3.72
N GLY A 43 -4.25 2.15 3.52
CA GLY A 43 -3.83 1.70 2.20
C GLY A 43 -2.80 2.60 1.51
N ARG A 44 -2.34 3.68 2.15
CA ARG A 44 -1.22 4.51 1.67
C ARG A 44 0.12 4.03 2.22
N ALA A 45 1.19 4.38 1.52
CA ALA A 45 2.56 4.15 1.95
C ALA A 45 3.02 5.18 3.00
N TYR A 46 3.77 4.72 3.99
CA TYR A 46 4.36 5.53 5.05
C TYR A 46 5.85 5.31 5.14
N THR A 47 6.57 6.36 5.53
CA THR A 47 8.00 6.28 5.86
C THR A 47 8.27 6.76 7.27
N TYR A 48 9.36 6.29 7.86
CA TYR A 48 9.86 6.81 9.13
C TYR A 48 10.19 8.28 8.99
N LYS A 49 9.60 9.08 9.88
CA LYS A 49 9.94 10.49 10.09
C LYS A 49 11.10 10.64 11.06
N ASP A 50 11.06 9.83 12.12
CA ASP A 50 12.11 9.73 13.12
C ASP A 50 12.14 8.28 13.63
N ASP A 51 13.24 7.59 13.35
CA ASP A 51 13.50 6.21 13.71
C ASP A 51 13.82 6.04 15.20
N SER A 52 14.34 7.07 15.86
CA SER A 52 14.70 7.03 17.28
C SER A 52 13.48 6.98 18.22
N VAL A 53 12.34 7.48 17.74
CA VAL A 53 11.05 7.47 18.47
C VAL A 53 9.97 6.68 17.74
N GLU A 54 10.35 5.90 16.72
CA GLU A 54 9.45 5.08 15.88
C GLU A 54 8.22 5.88 15.41
N SER A 55 8.45 7.09 14.90
CA SER A 55 7.41 7.93 14.33
C SER A 55 7.42 7.86 12.81
N VAL A 56 6.22 7.83 12.22
CA VAL A 56 6.02 7.68 10.79
C VAL A 56 5.17 8.82 10.24
N GLN A 57 5.37 9.10 8.95
CA GLN A 57 4.57 10.05 8.20
C GLN A 57 4.11 9.40 6.89
N VAL A 58 2.98 9.87 6.37
CA VAL A 58 2.50 9.45 5.05
C VAL A 58 3.47 9.92 3.97
N GLY A 59 3.78 9.05 3.02
CA GLY A 59 4.83 9.28 2.04
C GLY A 59 6.17 9.57 2.72
N GLY A 60 6.96 10.45 2.11
CA GLY A 60 8.25 10.91 2.60
C GLY A 60 9.46 10.18 2.00
N LYS A 61 10.63 10.77 2.25
CA LYS A 61 11.94 10.30 1.77
C LYS A 61 12.62 9.32 2.73
N GLY A 62 12.06 9.11 3.91
CA GLY A 62 12.62 8.22 4.93
C GLY A 62 12.57 6.75 4.51
N ALA A 63 13.05 5.88 5.40
CA ALA A 63 12.88 4.44 5.23
C ALA A 63 11.38 4.10 5.26
N PHE A 64 10.90 3.34 4.29
CA PHE A 64 9.58 2.73 4.22
C PHE A 64 9.27 1.99 5.52
N ALA A 65 8.21 2.44 6.17
CA ALA A 65 7.67 1.83 7.38
C ALA A 65 6.61 0.78 7.02
N GLY A 66 5.93 0.95 5.90
CA GLY A 66 4.90 0.03 5.41
C GLY A 66 3.69 0.74 4.85
N ILE A 67 2.69 -0.05 4.47
CA ILE A 67 1.35 0.43 4.13
C ILE A 67 0.48 0.42 5.39
N MET A 68 -0.25 1.50 5.66
CA MET A 68 -1.14 1.52 6.81
C MET A 68 -2.32 0.55 6.63
N ILE A 69 -2.49 -0.37 7.58
CA ILE A 69 -3.48 -1.44 7.52
C ILE A 69 -4.47 -1.40 8.70
N ASN A 70 -5.39 -2.37 8.70
CA ASN A 70 -6.38 -2.63 9.76
C ASN A 70 -7.32 -1.44 10.04
N PRO A 71 -8.00 -0.90 9.01
CA PRO A 71 -8.92 0.23 9.17
C PRO A 71 -10.04 -0.04 10.20
N LYS A 72 -10.45 -1.31 10.35
CA LYS A 72 -11.53 -1.73 11.27
C LYS A 72 -11.11 -1.72 12.74
N ALA A 73 -9.82 -1.73 13.04
CA ALA A 73 -9.31 -1.62 14.40
C ALA A 73 -9.42 -0.19 14.94
N TYR A 74 -9.55 0.80 14.04
CA TYR A 74 -9.65 2.21 14.39
C TYR A 74 -11.11 2.61 14.55
N ARG A 75 -11.41 3.31 15.65
CA ARG A 75 -12.64 4.08 15.77
C ARG A 75 -12.50 5.37 14.95
N VAL A 76 -12.64 5.24 13.64
CA VAL A 76 -12.55 6.38 12.74
C VAL A 76 -13.93 7.04 12.62
N GLU A 77 -14.10 8.19 13.26
CA GLU A 77 -15.22 9.12 13.01
C GLU A 77 -15.07 9.85 11.66
N VAL A 78 -13.83 9.83 11.12
CA VAL A 78 -13.37 10.54 9.93
C VAL A 78 -12.55 9.58 9.07
N ASN A 79 -12.32 9.85 7.79
CA ASN A 79 -11.62 8.91 6.89
C ASN A 79 -10.08 8.88 7.05
N TYR A 80 -9.55 9.32 8.18
CA TYR A 80 -8.11 9.40 8.44
C TYR A 80 -7.78 9.13 9.92
N ALA A 81 -6.58 8.63 10.20
CA ALA A 81 -6.10 8.46 11.56
C ALA A 81 -5.42 9.74 12.08
N ARG A 82 -5.70 10.10 13.34
CA ARG A 82 -5.13 11.32 13.92
C ARG A 82 -3.65 11.14 14.26
N ASN A 83 -2.88 12.21 14.17
CA ASN A 83 -1.50 12.19 14.66
C ASN A 83 -1.44 11.87 16.17
N GLY A 84 -0.33 11.30 16.61
CA GLY A 84 -0.14 10.84 18.00
C GLY A 84 -0.85 9.53 18.33
N THR A 85 -1.56 8.93 17.37
CA THR A 85 -2.14 7.58 17.52
C THR A 85 -1.17 6.53 16.97
N GLN A 86 -1.27 5.31 17.51
CA GLN A 86 -0.52 4.16 17.02
C GLN A 86 -1.14 3.71 15.70
N GLY A 87 -0.30 3.56 14.67
CA GLY A 87 -0.55 2.98 13.35
C GLY A 87 -0.05 1.53 13.26
N GLU A 88 -0.63 0.70 12.41
CA GLU A 88 -0.03 -0.58 11.98
C GLU A 88 0.36 -0.52 10.50
N PHE A 89 1.59 -0.89 10.19
CA PHE A 89 2.20 -0.71 8.87
C PHE A 89 2.72 -2.03 8.32
N LEU A 90 2.13 -2.50 7.23
CA LEU A 90 2.49 -3.75 6.55
C LEU A 90 3.73 -3.54 5.68
N ALA A 91 4.78 -4.30 5.94
CA ALA A 91 6.01 -4.33 5.14
C ALA A 91 6.14 -5.60 4.28
N MET A 92 5.38 -6.65 4.59
CA MET A 92 5.31 -7.89 3.81
C MET A 92 3.93 -8.52 3.95
N GLY A 93 3.31 -8.92 2.84
CA GLY A 93 1.98 -9.53 2.81
C GLY A 93 1.17 -9.14 1.57
N GLU A 94 -0.09 -9.53 1.53
CA GLU A 94 -1.04 -9.15 0.46
C GLU A 94 -2.16 -8.26 1.05
N VAL A 95 -2.35 -7.08 0.46
CA VAL A 95 -3.25 -6.05 0.99
C VAL A 95 -4.06 -5.41 -0.14
N TYR A 96 -5.30 -5.05 0.16
CA TYR A 96 -6.14 -4.23 -0.73
C TYR A 96 -5.72 -2.76 -0.66
N VAL A 97 -5.49 -2.15 -1.81
CA VAL A 97 -5.10 -0.74 -1.93
C VAL A 97 -5.86 -0.06 -3.05
N GLU A 98 -5.91 1.26 -2.98
CA GLU A 98 -6.38 2.11 -4.06
C GLU A 98 -5.18 2.59 -4.88
N LEU A 99 -5.17 2.32 -6.19
CA LEU A 99 -4.15 2.83 -7.10
C LEU A 99 -4.58 4.19 -7.68
N SER A 100 -3.69 5.19 -7.67
CA SER A 100 -3.97 6.54 -8.17
C SER A 100 -4.01 6.67 -9.70
N ASP A 101 -3.39 5.74 -10.42
CA ASP A 101 -3.34 5.72 -11.89
C ASP A 101 -4.25 4.61 -12.47
N ASP A 102 -4.11 4.31 -13.77
CA ASP A 102 -4.84 3.28 -14.51
C ASP A 102 -4.97 1.93 -13.79
N GLU A 103 -5.94 1.11 -14.23
CA GLU A 103 -6.12 -0.27 -13.79
C GLU A 103 -4.78 -1.05 -13.81
N GLY A 104 -4.24 -1.32 -12.63
CA GLY A 104 -2.99 -2.07 -12.50
C GLY A 104 -3.14 -3.49 -13.03
N LYS A 105 -2.23 -3.92 -13.90
CA LYS A 105 -2.22 -5.30 -14.41
C LYS A 105 -1.46 -6.20 -13.46
N ILE A 106 -1.81 -7.49 -13.43
CA ILE A 106 -1.10 -8.48 -12.63
C ILE A 106 0.40 -8.46 -12.98
N ASN A 107 1.23 -8.39 -11.95
CA ASN A 107 2.69 -8.25 -11.97
C ASN A 107 3.22 -6.85 -12.31
N ASP A 108 2.38 -5.83 -12.48
CA ASP A 108 2.88 -4.46 -12.62
C ASP A 108 3.57 -4.04 -11.31
N PRO A 109 4.81 -3.52 -11.38
CA PRO A 109 5.47 -2.85 -10.25
C PRO A 109 4.57 -1.78 -9.63
N VAL A 110 4.51 -1.77 -8.30
CA VAL A 110 3.80 -0.73 -7.53
C VAL A 110 4.82 0.20 -6.92
N VAL A 111 4.67 1.49 -7.21
CA VAL A 111 5.49 2.58 -6.68
C VAL A 111 4.65 3.45 -5.77
N PHE A 112 5.28 4.13 -4.81
CA PHE A 112 4.59 5.13 -4.01
C PHE A 112 5.13 6.55 -4.21
N SER A 113 4.23 7.52 -4.06
CA SER A 113 4.53 8.94 -4.05
C SER A 113 5.14 9.37 -2.71
N GLU A 114 6.32 9.98 -2.76
CA GLU A 114 6.95 10.57 -1.56
C GLU A 114 6.18 11.80 -1.04
N THR A 115 5.23 12.36 -1.80
CA THR A 115 4.51 13.58 -1.40
C THR A 115 3.37 13.26 -0.45
N ASP A 116 2.62 12.20 -0.74
CA ASP A 116 1.32 11.92 -0.12
C ASP A 116 1.07 10.43 0.12
N GLY A 117 2.02 9.56 -0.20
CA GLY A 117 1.92 8.11 0.02
C GLY A 117 0.94 7.41 -0.91
N SER A 118 0.45 8.06 -1.97
CA SER A 118 -0.39 7.41 -2.99
C SER A 118 0.38 6.30 -3.69
N LEU A 119 -0.34 5.30 -4.21
CA LEU A 119 0.24 4.13 -4.85
C LEU A 119 -0.11 4.11 -6.32
N SER A 120 0.85 3.82 -7.19
CA SER A 120 0.63 3.72 -8.62
C SER A 120 1.22 2.43 -9.16
N ALA A 121 0.50 1.76 -10.05
CA ALA A 121 1.05 0.67 -10.85
C ALA A 121 1.77 1.25 -12.08
N LYS A 122 2.94 0.70 -12.41
CA LYS A 122 3.73 1.11 -13.57
C LYS A 122 4.18 -0.11 -14.36
N GLU A 123 3.89 -0.13 -15.66
CA GLU A 123 4.42 -1.15 -16.57
C GLU A 123 5.95 -1.08 -16.69
N THR A 124 6.53 0.14 -16.60
CA THR A 124 7.98 0.36 -16.61
C THR A 124 8.38 1.30 -15.47
N VAL A 125 9.35 0.87 -14.68
CA VAL A 125 9.91 1.62 -13.54
C VAL A 125 10.99 2.58 -14.04
N ALA A 126 10.90 3.84 -13.65
CA ALA A 126 11.90 4.86 -13.96
C ALA A 126 12.98 4.94 -12.86
N ALA A 127 14.13 5.54 -13.19
CA ALA A 127 15.16 5.83 -12.18
C ALA A 127 14.59 6.76 -11.09
N GLY A 128 14.72 6.37 -9.82
CA GLY A 128 14.21 7.10 -8.67
C GLY A 128 12.82 6.65 -8.19
N ASP A 129 12.14 5.77 -8.93
CA ASP A 129 10.88 5.18 -8.47
C ASP A 129 11.09 4.29 -7.24
N ARG A 130 10.26 4.48 -6.22
CA ARG A 130 10.29 3.67 -5.01
C ARG A 130 9.34 2.50 -5.13
N VAL A 131 9.82 1.44 -5.77
CA VAL A 131 9.07 0.18 -5.92
C VAL A 131 8.93 -0.51 -4.56
N ILE A 132 7.71 -0.86 -4.18
CA ILE A 132 7.39 -1.49 -2.89
C ILE A 132 6.82 -2.90 -3.02
N GLY A 133 6.44 -3.29 -4.22
CA GLY A 133 5.80 -4.56 -4.49
C GLY A 133 5.23 -4.60 -5.89
N PHE A 134 4.25 -5.48 -6.09
CA PHE A 134 3.62 -5.69 -7.40
C PHE A 134 2.12 -5.91 -7.23
N VAL A 135 1.33 -5.53 -8.24
CA VAL A 135 -0.07 -5.91 -8.32
C VAL A 135 -0.16 -7.43 -8.38
N SER A 136 -0.87 -8.01 -7.43
CA SER A 136 -0.94 -9.46 -7.21
C SER A 136 -2.36 -9.90 -7.49
N ARG A 137 -2.52 -10.84 -8.43
CA ARG A 137 -3.76 -11.59 -8.73
C ARG A 137 -5.01 -10.72 -8.98
N HIS A 138 -5.99 -11.33 -9.67
CA HIS A 138 -7.23 -10.68 -10.11
C HIS A 138 -6.99 -9.53 -11.11
N LEU A 139 -7.90 -9.41 -12.07
CA LEU A 139 -7.96 -8.23 -12.93
C LEU A 139 -8.86 -7.20 -12.23
N SER A 140 -8.64 -5.94 -12.57
CA SER A 140 -9.54 -4.84 -12.26
C SER A 140 -10.99 -5.19 -12.61
N SER A 141 -11.93 -4.73 -11.76
CA SER A 141 -13.35 -4.74 -12.09
C SER A 141 -13.72 -3.39 -12.71
N ALA A 142 -14.62 -3.41 -13.69
CA ALA A 142 -15.17 -2.19 -14.28
C ALA A 142 -15.87 -1.28 -13.24
N ASP A 143 -16.36 -1.85 -12.13
CA ASP A 143 -17.04 -1.09 -11.06
C ASP A 143 -16.05 -0.40 -10.11
N THR A 144 -14.84 -0.95 -9.96
CA THR A 144 -13.79 -0.44 -9.06
C THR A 144 -12.41 -0.62 -9.73
N PRO A 145 -12.12 0.14 -10.79
CA PRO A 145 -10.92 -0.04 -11.62
C PRO A 145 -9.61 0.15 -10.83
N HIS A 146 -9.64 0.99 -9.80
CA HIS A 146 -8.47 1.36 -9.01
C HIS A 146 -8.25 0.48 -7.77
N LEU A 147 -9.23 -0.35 -7.40
CA LEU A 147 -9.09 -1.27 -6.28
C LEU A 147 -8.25 -2.47 -6.71
N SER A 148 -7.09 -2.64 -6.09
CA SER A 148 -6.16 -3.72 -6.42
C SER A 148 -5.66 -4.45 -5.18
N VAL A 149 -5.32 -5.72 -5.34
CA VAL A 149 -4.52 -6.45 -4.36
C VAL A 149 -3.06 -6.29 -4.76
N ILE A 150 -2.21 -5.88 -3.83
CA ILE A 150 -0.78 -5.83 -4.05
C ILE A 150 -0.07 -6.79 -3.12
N ARG A 151 1.04 -7.37 -3.60
CA ARG A 151 1.95 -8.15 -2.78
C ARG A 151 3.16 -7.31 -2.44
N LEU A 152 3.33 -7.06 -1.15
CA LEU A 152 4.56 -6.52 -0.59
C LEU A 152 5.50 -7.69 -0.31
N THR A 153 6.67 -7.64 -0.93
CA THR A 153 7.83 -8.44 -0.51
C THR A 153 8.63 -7.56 0.43
N GLU A 154 9.15 -8.11 1.53
CA GLU A 154 10.06 -7.39 2.43
C GLU A 154 11.14 -6.70 1.58
N ILE A 155 11.04 -5.39 1.37
CA ILE A 155 11.77 -4.70 0.31
C ILE A 155 13.27 -4.74 0.66
N PRO A 156 14.12 -5.44 -0.11
CA PRO A 156 15.50 -5.03 -0.17
C PRO A 156 15.47 -3.76 -1.01
N TYR A 157 15.73 -2.60 -0.41
CA TYR A 157 16.05 -1.45 -1.23
C TYR A 157 17.15 -1.88 -2.20
N PRO A 158 17.07 -1.59 -3.52
CA PRO A 158 18.29 -1.50 -4.27
C PRO A 158 19.08 -0.39 -3.57
N ALA A 159 20.05 -0.78 -2.74
CA ALA A 159 21.07 0.15 -2.30
C ALA A 159 21.55 0.83 -3.58
N ALA A 160 21.54 2.16 -3.61
CA ALA A 160 22.12 2.89 -4.72
C ALA A 160 23.46 2.23 -5.04
N VAL A 161 23.61 1.72 -6.26
CA VAL A 161 24.91 1.23 -6.71
C VAL A 161 25.83 2.43 -6.52
N LYS A 162 26.77 2.32 -5.58
CA LYS A 162 27.85 3.30 -5.53
C LYS A 162 28.56 3.17 -6.87
N GLU A 163 28.44 4.17 -7.72
CA GLU A 163 29.33 4.27 -8.87
C GLU A 163 30.76 4.37 -8.33
N GLY A 164 31.54 3.31 -8.53
CA GLY A 164 32.96 3.28 -8.25
C GLY A 164 33.36 2.73 -6.89
N GLU A 165 33.36 1.40 -6.76
CA GLU A 165 34.42 0.62 -6.09
C GLU A 165 34.76 -0.61 -6.94
#